data_AF-A0A286DNT6-F1
#
_entry.id   AF-A0A286DNT6-F1
#
_cell.length_a   1.000
_cell.length_b   1.000
_cell.length_c   1.000
_cell.angle_alpha   90.00
_cell.angle_beta   90.00
_cell.angle_gamma   90.00
#
_symmetry.space_group_name_H-M   'P 1'
#
loop_
_entity.id
_entity.type
_entity.pdbx_description
1 polymer ?
#
loop_
_entity_poly.entity_id
_entity_poly.type
_entity_poly.pdbx_seq_one_letter_code
_entity_poly.pdbx_strand_id
1 'polypeptide(L)'
;MRRYRGVPGSRRIRAAWASLGAGVCLLGAGACAGADADGARDDGGGRASPSAAERDGGVEQRPCARPEGGWIADPARTDASDLAAVTERARELDAYAGVWTAYIDQEELEGEGHPSTDPGNVIVAAAYTGDPAGHEAELRALWGGGLCLVEAEHTHAELDEVRDALADDFPGIDNPVVDQPDNVVSAVTAEITPELRAAVEERFGEGVVRLEEGEHEPARPN
;
A
#
# COMPACT_ATOMS: atom_id res chain seq x y z
N MET A 1 14.31 47.34 5.01
CA MET A 1 15.64 46.69 5.15
C MET A 1 15.79 46.12 6.57
N ARG A 2 15.52 44.83 6.75
CA ARG A 2 15.84 44.09 7.98
C ARG A 2 16.53 42.78 7.56
N ARG A 3 17.77 42.61 8.01
CA ARG A 3 18.57 41.40 7.80
C ARG A 3 18.10 40.35 8.81
N TYR A 4 17.66 39.18 8.35
CA TYR A 4 17.60 37.99 9.19
C TYR A 4 18.87 37.17 8.97
N ARG A 5 19.59 36.96 10.09
CA ARG A 5 20.75 36.07 10.22
C ARG A 5 20.25 34.64 10.33
N GLY A 6 20.98 33.72 9.69
CA GLY A 6 20.65 32.30 9.62
C GLY A 6 20.76 31.55 10.95
N VAL A 7 20.13 30.38 10.95
CA VAL A 7 20.28 29.32 11.95
C VAL A 7 20.83 28.08 11.23
N PRO A 8 21.90 27.44 11.71
CA PRO A 8 22.49 26.25 11.11
C PRO A 8 21.98 24.97 11.77
N GLY A 9 21.94 23.86 11.01
CA GLY A 9 22.09 22.51 11.60
C GLY A 9 21.14 21.44 11.08
N SER A 10 21.24 21.07 9.80
CA SER A 10 20.72 19.80 9.29
C SER A 10 21.62 18.65 9.76
N ARG A 11 21.12 17.80 10.66
CA ARG A 11 21.77 16.52 11.00
C ARG A 11 21.37 15.48 9.96
N ARG A 12 22.31 15.20 9.05
CA ARG A 12 22.24 14.08 8.12
C ARG A 12 22.45 12.78 8.90
N ILE A 13 21.44 11.91 8.93
CA ILE A 13 21.61 10.52 9.33
C ILE A 13 22.01 9.74 8.08
N ARG A 14 23.27 9.30 8.03
CA ARG A 14 23.76 8.34 7.03
C ARG A 14 23.71 6.96 7.68
N ALA A 15 22.83 6.08 7.21
CA ALA A 15 22.95 4.65 7.47
C ALA A 15 23.88 4.06 6.41
N ALA A 16 25.03 3.55 6.85
CA ALA A 16 25.98 2.82 6.02
C ALA A 16 25.75 1.32 6.22
N TRP A 17 25.32 0.62 5.17
CA TRP A 17 25.37 -0.84 5.10
C TRP A 17 26.68 -1.26 4.45
N ALA A 18 27.56 -1.90 5.22
CA ALA A 18 28.82 -2.45 4.77
C ALA A 18 28.62 -3.90 4.31
N SER A 19 28.78 -4.15 3.01
CA SER A 19 29.01 -5.48 2.44
C SER A 19 30.52 -5.74 2.38
N LEU A 20 31.02 -6.76 3.06
CA LEU A 20 32.32 -7.37 2.74
C LEU A 20 32.40 -8.78 3.37
N GLY A 21 32.79 -9.76 2.56
CA GLY A 21 33.08 -11.11 3.04
C GLY A 21 33.40 -12.11 1.94
N ALA A 22 34.26 -11.72 1.00
CA ALA A 22 34.82 -12.59 -0.02
C ALA A 22 35.63 -13.75 0.57
N GLY A 23 35.63 -14.87 -0.16
CA GLY A 23 36.17 -16.16 0.22
C GLY A 23 37.68 -16.25 0.40
N VAL A 24 38.06 -17.32 1.11
CA VAL A 24 39.43 -17.83 1.21
C VAL A 24 39.40 -19.29 0.76
N CYS A 25 39.96 -19.57 -0.41
CA CYS A 25 40.30 -20.92 -0.86
C CYS A 25 41.72 -21.25 -0.40
N LEU A 26 41.88 -22.35 0.33
CA LEU A 26 43.18 -22.95 0.63
C LEU A 26 43.40 -24.19 -0.25
N LEU A 27 44.65 -24.28 -0.71
CA LEU A 27 45.21 -25.23 -1.66
C LEU A 27 45.14 -26.71 -1.24
N GLY A 28 44.97 -27.60 -2.22
CA GLY A 28 45.23 -29.03 -2.08
C GLY A 28 45.21 -29.76 -3.42
N ALA A 29 46.38 -30.10 -3.94
CA ALA A 29 46.58 -30.82 -5.20
C ALA A 29 46.16 -32.30 -5.11
N GLY A 30 45.50 -32.80 -6.16
CA GLY A 30 45.19 -34.23 -6.33
C GLY A 30 44.46 -34.47 -7.65
N ALA A 31 45.17 -35.00 -8.63
CA ALA A 31 44.62 -35.40 -9.93
C ALA A 31 43.86 -36.72 -9.84
N CYS A 32 42.64 -36.78 -10.38
CA CYS A 32 41.99 -37.99 -10.84
C CYS A 32 41.41 -37.71 -12.23
N ALA A 33 41.69 -38.60 -13.18
CA ALA A 33 41.27 -38.50 -14.57
C ALA A 33 40.01 -39.35 -14.82
N GLY A 34 39.13 -38.84 -15.70
CA GLY A 34 38.35 -39.60 -16.69
C GLY A 34 36.99 -40.16 -16.29
N ALA A 35 35.92 -39.60 -16.85
CA ALA A 35 34.92 -40.31 -17.67
C ALA A 35 33.86 -39.32 -18.20
N ASP A 36 33.63 -39.37 -19.52
CA ASP A 36 32.52 -38.73 -20.22
C ASP A 36 31.14 -39.18 -19.71
N ALA A 37 30.16 -38.27 -19.71
CA ALA A 37 28.88 -38.40 -20.44
C ALA A 37 27.78 -37.49 -19.86
N ASP A 38 27.07 -36.85 -20.80
CA ASP A 38 25.66 -36.50 -20.76
C ASP A 38 25.13 -35.45 -19.75
N GLY A 39 24.94 -34.24 -20.28
CA GLY A 39 23.63 -33.60 -20.36
C GLY A 39 22.80 -33.48 -19.09
N ALA A 40 22.80 -32.29 -18.48
CA ALA A 40 21.63 -31.77 -17.80
C ALA A 40 21.60 -30.25 -17.94
N ARG A 41 20.47 -29.75 -18.43
CA ARG A 41 20.15 -28.34 -18.58
C ARG A 41 20.06 -27.72 -17.19
N ASP A 42 20.68 -26.57 -17.05
CA ASP A 42 20.58 -25.68 -15.90
C ASP A 42 19.25 -24.93 -16.03
N ASP A 43 18.18 -25.45 -15.41
CA ASP A 43 16.96 -24.69 -15.12
C ASP A 43 17.04 -24.21 -13.66
N GLY A 44 18.05 -23.37 -13.38
CA GLY A 44 18.16 -22.61 -12.15
C GLY A 44 17.06 -21.56 -12.06
N GLY A 45 15.89 -21.98 -11.56
CA GLY A 45 14.77 -21.12 -11.20
C GLY A 45 15.22 -19.99 -10.28
N GLY A 46 15.43 -18.82 -10.88
CA GLY A 46 15.49 -17.55 -10.18
C GLY A 46 14.20 -17.40 -9.38
N ARG A 47 14.35 -17.18 -8.08
CA ARG A 47 13.27 -16.76 -7.20
C ARG A 47 12.86 -15.37 -7.65
N ALA A 48 11.97 -15.29 -8.63
CA ALA A 48 11.28 -14.06 -8.97
C ALA A 48 10.52 -13.65 -7.71
N SER A 49 10.93 -12.53 -7.12
CA SER A 49 9.97 -11.74 -6.35
C SER A 49 8.83 -11.42 -7.31
N PRO A 50 7.55 -11.56 -6.94
CA PRO A 50 6.48 -11.09 -7.81
C PRO A 50 6.60 -9.57 -7.92
N SER A 51 7.28 -9.10 -8.97
CA SER A 51 7.31 -7.70 -9.36
C SER A 51 5.97 -7.37 -9.98
N ALA A 52 5.26 -6.38 -9.43
CA ALA A 52 4.43 -5.33 -10.06
C ALA A 52 3.73 -5.53 -11.43
N ALA A 53 3.64 -6.73 -11.98
CA ALA A 53 3.23 -7.02 -13.33
C ALA A 53 2.26 -8.20 -13.32
N GLU A 54 1.06 -7.96 -12.79
CA GLU A 54 -0.17 -8.72 -13.06
C GLU A 54 -1.37 -8.06 -12.34
N ARG A 55 -1.57 -6.75 -12.56
CA ARG A 55 -2.88 -6.10 -12.28
C ARG A 55 -3.67 -6.04 -13.59
N ASP A 56 -4.23 -7.21 -13.91
CA ASP A 56 -5.21 -7.64 -14.93
C ASP A 56 -6.54 -6.87 -15.02
N GLY A 57 -6.58 -5.54 -14.99
CA GLY A 57 -7.78 -4.70 -14.88
C GLY A 57 -9.09 -5.29 -15.45
N GLY A 58 -9.85 -6.01 -14.62
CA GLY A 58 -11.08 -6.67 -15.04
C GLY A 58 -11.77 -7.56 -14.00
N VAL A 59 -11.27 -7.62 -12.77
CA VAL A 59 -11.93 -8.08 -11.52
C VAL A 59 -11.29 -7.40 -10.29
N GLU A 60 -10.49 -6.37 -10.58
CA GLU A 60 -9.34 -5.83 -9.82
C GLU A 60 -9.64 -4.92 -8.64
N GLN A 61 -10.88 -4.52 -8.38
CA GLN A 61 -11.16 -3.49 -7.37
C GLN A 61 -11.45 -4.03 -5.97
N ARG A 62 -11.39 -5.35 -5.79
CA ARG A 62 -11.62 -5.98 -4.48
C ARG A 62 -10.29 -6.42 -3.86
N PRO A 63 -9.99 -5.98 -2.63
CA PRO A 63 -8.70 -6.27 -2.00
C PRO A 63 -8.54 -7.73 -1.56
N CYS A 64 -9.62 -8.51 -1.50
CA CYS A 64 -9.60 -9.93 -1.14
C CYS A 64 -10.47 -10.78 -2.07
N ALA A 65 -10.12 -12.07 -2.19
CA ALA A 65 -11.00 -13.08 -2.74
C ALA A 65 -12.21 -13.34 -1.83
N ARG A 66 -13.31 -13.82 -2.42
CA ARG A 66 -14.52 -14.21 -1.68
C ARG A 66 -14.20 -15.34 -0.68
N PRO A 67 -14.60 -15.21 0.60
CA PRO A 67 -14.45 -16.28 1.58
C PRO A 67 -15.30 -17.52 1.26
N GLU A 68 -14.83 -18.69 1.71
CA GLU A 68 -15.66 -19.90 1.74
C GLU A 68 -16.87 -19.67 2.66
N GLY A 69 -18.08 -19.78 2.11
CA GLY A 69 -19.33 -19.44 2.80
C GLY A 69 -19.90 -18.04 2.52
N GLY A 70 -19.21 -17.24 1.69
CA GLY A 70 -19.69 -15.92 1.28
C GLY A 70 -19.20 -14.77 2.17
N TRP A 71 -19.59 -13.56 1.79
CA TRP A 71 -19.16 -12.33 2.45
C TRP A 71 -19.89 -12.05 3.76
N ILE A 72 -21.14 -12.52 3.89
CA ILE A 72 -21.99 -12.20 5.04
C ILE A 72 -21.88 -13.31 6.07
N ALA A 73 -21.24 -12.98 7.20
CA ALA A 73 -21.13 -13.86 8.36
C ALA A 73 -22.33 -13.74 9.31
N ASP A 74 -22.91 -12.53 9.44
CA ASP A 74 -24.04 -12.26 10.32
C ASP A 74 -24.89 -11.09 9.79
N PRO A 75 -26.05 -11.36 9.13
CA PRO A 75 -26.88 -10.32 8.53
C PRO A 75 -27.57 -9.41 9.56
N ALA A 76 -27.51 -9.72 10.86
CA ALA A 76 -28.04 -8.85 11.91
C ALA A 76 -27.05 -7.73 12.31
N ARG A 77 -25.81 -7.77 11.81
CA ARG A 77 -24.73 -6.80 12.10
C ARG A 77 -24.17 -6.17 10.81
N THR A 78 -25.06 -5.76 9.93
CA THR A 78 -24.72 -5.19 8.62
C THR A 78 -25.41 -3.85 8.35
N ASP A 79 -25.81 -3.12 9.40
CA ASP A 79 -26.45 -1.82 9.22
C ASP A 79 -25.43 -0.67 9.19
N ALA A 80 -25.92 0.56 8.97
CA ALA A 80 -25.05 1.74 8.88
C ALA A 80 -24.33 2.07 10.20
N SER A 81 -24.94 1.75 11.35
CA SER A 81 -24.34 1.92 12.67
C SER A 81 -23.21 0.91 12.88
N ASP A 82 -23.42 -0.34 12.48
CA ASP A 82 -22.39 -1.38 12.54
C ASP A 82 -21.20 -1.05 11.63
N LEU A 83 -21.47 -0.56 10.41
CA LEU A 83 -20.45 -0.13 9.46
C LEU A 83 -19.61 1.02 10.03
N ALA A 84 -20.25 2.02 10.64
CA ALA A 84 -19.54 3.11 11.30
C ALA A 84 -18.68 2.60 12.47
N ALA A 85 -19.23 1.72 13.31
CA ALA A 85 -18.53 1.17 14.47
C ALA A 85 -17.28 0.37 14.07
N VAL A 86 -17.36 -0.51 13.07
CA VAL A 86 -16.19 -1.28 12.61
C VAL A 86 -15.15 -0.39 11.94
N THR A 87 -15.58 0.63 11.19
CA THR A 87 -14.66 1.55 10.51
C THR A 87 -13.88 2.40 11.51
N GLU A 88 -14.55 2.94 12.54
CA GLU A 88 -13.87 3.65 13.63
C GLU A 88 -12.93 2.71 14.39
N ARG A 89 -13.39 1.49 14.72
CA ARG A 89 -12.53 0.54 15.44
C ARG A 89 -11.27 0.19 14.65
N ALA A 90 -11.38 0.00 13.33
CA ALA A 90 -10.23 -0.29 12.48
C ALA A 90 -9.13 0.80 12.57
N ARG A 91 -9.51 2.07 12.67
CA ARG A 91 -8.58 3.20 12.77
C ARG A 91 -7.82 3.27 14.10
N GLU A 92 -8.39 2.71 15.15
CA GLU A 92 -7.83 2.73 16.50
C GLU A 92 -6.87 1.58 16.78
N LEU A 93 -6.82 0.59 15.90
CA LEU A 93 -5.94 -0.57 16.07
C LEU A 93 -4.49 -0.22 15.75
N ASP A 94 -3.57 -0.92 16.42
CA ASP A 94 -2.14 -0.75 16.21
C ASP A 94 -1.79 -1.03 14.74
N ALA A 95 -0.74 -0.37 14.24
CA ALA A 95 -0.23 -0.53 12.87
C ALA A 95 -1.24 -0.17 11.75
N TYR A 96 -2.29 0.60 12.05
CA TYR A 96 -3.28 1.07 11.07
C TYR A 96 -2.64 1.74 9.84
N ALA A 97 -3.05 1.27 8.65
CA ALA A 97 -2.56 1.75 7.36
C ALA A 97 -3.67 2.28 6.43
N GLY A 98 -4.94 1.99 6.71
CA GLY A 98 -6.06 2.52 5.94
C GLY A 98 -7.35 1.72 6.14
N VAL A 99 -8.50 2.35 5.88
CA VAL A 99 -9.81 1.68 5.80
C VAL A 99 -10.64 2.29 4.69
N TRP A 100 -11.24 1.43 3.87
CA TRP A 100 -12.13 1.82 2.77
C TRP A 100 -13.23 0.79 2.57
N THR A 101 -14.24 1.16 1.79
CA THR A 101 -15.31 0.26 1.38
C THR A 101 -15.11 -0.18 -0.06
N ALA A 102 -15.15 -1.48 -0.31
CA ALA A 102 -15.38 -2.04 -1.64
C ALA A 102 -16.82 -2.59 -1.71
N TYR A 103 -17.29 -2.92 -2.92
CA TYR A 103 -18.64 -3.43 -3.13
C TYR A 103 -18.64 -4.93 -3.40
N ILE A 104 -19.65 -5.62 -2.88
CA ILE A 104 -19.94 -7.01 -3.21
C ILE A 104 -20.76 -7.01 -4.52
N ASP A 105 -20.34 -7.83 -5.48
CA ASP A 105 -21.09 -8.00 -6.71
C ASP A 105 -22.48 -8.60 -6.41
N GLN A 106 -23.51 -8.09 -7.09
CA GLN A 106 -24.89 -8.52 -6.86
C GLN A 106 -25.09 -10.03 -7.07
N GLU A 107 -24.31 -10.63 -7.98
CA GLU A 107 -24.32 -12.07 -8.26
C GLU A 107 -23.73 -12.91 -7.12
N GLU A 108 -22.92 -12.31 -6.25
CA GLU A 108 -22.30 -12.98 -5.11
C GLU A 108 -23.13 -12.92 -3.84
N LEU A 109 -24.08 -11.99 -3.78
CA LEU A 109 -25.06 -11.90 -2.71
C LEU A 109 -26.08 -13.03 -2.86
N GLU A 110 -26.27 -13.81 -1.81
CA GLU A 110 -27.30 -14.85 -1.79
C GLU A 110 -28.66 -14.20 -1.47
N GLY A 111 -29.52 -13.96 -2.48
CA GLY A 111 -30.88 -13.44 -2.27
C GLY A 111 -31.43 -12.54 -3.36
N GLU A 112 -32.69 -12.10 -3.23
CA GLU A 112 -33.31 -11.16 -4.17
C GLU A 112 -32.97 -9.70 -3.82
N GLY A 113 -32.17 -9.05 -4.67
CA GLY A 113 -32.21 -7.60 -4.94
C GLY A 113 -31.93 -6.66 -3.77
N HIS A 114 -30.73 -6.70 -3.19
CA HIS A 114 -30.28 -5.63 -2.30
C HIS A 114 -29.89 -4.40 -3.13
N PRO A 115 -30.42 -3.18 -2.85
CA PRO A 115 -29.97 -1.98 -3.55
C PRO A 115 -28.47 -1.80 -3.34
N SER A 116 -27.72 -1.36 -4.36
CA SER A 116 -26.25 -1.23 -4.29
C SER A 116 -25.75 -0.34 -3.14
N THR A 117 -26.63 0.47 -2.55
CA THR A 117 -26.36 1.37 -1.42
C THR A 117 -26.65 0.76 -0.05
N ASP A 118 -27.09 -0.49 0.03
CA ASP A 118 -27.28 -1.21 1.31
C ASP A 118 -25.91 -1.39 2.00
N PRO A 119 -25.73 -0.99 3.27
CA PRO A 119 -24.49 -1.27 4.00
C PRO A 119 -24.16 -2.76 4.05
N GLY A 120 -25.14 -3.66 3.94
CA GLY A 120 -24.89 -5.10 3.82
C GLY A 120 -24.18 -5.52 2.52
N ASN A 121 -24.12 -4.64 1.51
CA ASN A 121 -23.46 -4.91 0.23
C ASN A 121 -22.01 -4.42 0.17
N VAL A 122 -21.44 -3.93 1.28
CA VAL A 122 -20.05 -3.47 1.30
C VAL A 122 -19.11 -4.50 1.93
N ILE A 123 -17.89 -4.49 1.41
CA ILE A 123 -16.73 -5.10 2.03
C ILE A 123 -15.99 -3.98 2.76
N VAL A 124 -15.85 -4.10 4.07
CA VAL A 124 -14.92 -3.26 4.84
C VAL A 124 -13.52 -3.82 4.62
N ALA A 125 -12.71 -3.05 3.91
CA ALA A 125 -11.29 -3.35 3.70
C ALA A 125 -10.47 -2.52 4.67
N ALA A 126 -9.61 -3.17 5.46
CA ALA A 126 -8.71 -2.50 6.37
C ALA A 126 -7.27 -3.00 6.17
N ALA A 127 -6.34 -2.05 6.07
CA ALA A 127 -4.94 -2.32 5.89
C ALA A 127 -4.17 -2.08 7.18
N TYR A 128 -3.19 -2.94 7.46
CA TYR A 128 -2.27 -2.82 8.58
C TYR A 128 -0.85 -3.15 8.15
N THR A 129 0.15 -2.53 8.78
CA THR A 129 1.55 -2.97 8.61
C THR A 129 1.81 -4.20 9.48
N GLY A 130 2.53 -5.19 8.95
CA GLY A 130 2.83 -6.43 9.68
C GLY A 130 1.73 -7.49 9.57
N ASP A 131 1.09 -7.87 10.70
CA ASP A 131 0.13 -8.99 10.75
C ASP A 131 -1.34 -8.50 10.83
N PRO A 132 -2.01 -8.27 9.69
CA PRO A 132 -3.42 -7.86 9.68
C PRO A 132 -4.36 -8.94 10.26
N ALA A 133 -4.01 -10.23 10.18
CA ALA A 133 -4.89 -11.31 10.63
C ALA A 133 -5.12 -11.28 12.16
N GLY A 134 -4.18 -10.71 12.91
CA GLY A 134 -4.30 -10.49 14.36
C GLY A 134 -5.50 -9.61 14.77
N HIS A 135 -6.04 -8.81 13.85
CA HIS A 135 -7.14 -7.88 14.10
C HIS A 135 -8.52 -8.43 13.73
N GLU A 136 -8.60 -9.57 13.05
CA GLU A 136 -9.85 -10.05 12.45
C GLU A 136 -10.95 -10.32 13.49
N ALA A 137 -10.61 -11.05 14.56
CA ALA A 137 -11.60 -11.45 15.57
C ALA A 137 -12.27 -10.23 16.22
N GLU A 138 -11.52 -9.13 16.37
CA GLU A 138 -12.02 -7.91 16.97
C GLU A 138 -12.97 -7.15 16.05
N LEU A 139 -12.59 -6.97 14.78
CA LEU A 139 -13.44 -6.31 13.79
C LEU A 139 -14.69 -7.13 13.47
N ARG A 140 -14.57 -8.46 13.43
CA ARG A 140 -15.68 -9.39 13.24
C ARG A 140 -16.69 -9.39 14.39
N ALA A 141 -16.29 -8.93 15.58
CA ALA A 141 -17.22 -8.74 16.70
C ALA A 141 -18.18 -7.57 16.47
N LEU A 142 -17.83 -6.61 15.60
CA LEU A 142 -18.63 -5.44 15.27
C LEU A 142 -19.34 -5.57 13.91
N TRP A 143 -18.73 -6.27 12.96
CA TRP A 143 -19.23 -6.36 11.59
C TRP A 143 -19.55 -7.79 11.17
N GLY A 144 -20.78 -7.99 10.73
CA GLY A 144 -21.28 -9.24 10.17
C GLY A 144 -21.20 -9.32 8.64
N GLY A 145 -20.83 -8.22 7.96
CA GLY A 145 -20.74 -8.16 6.51
C GLY A 145 -19.37 -8.57 5.97
N GLY A 146 -19.10 -8.20 4.71
CA GLY A 146 -17.82 -8.46 4.07
C GLY A 146 -16.68 -7.77 4.83
N LEU A 147 -15.65 -8.52 5.20
CA LEU A 147 -14.45 -8.01 5.86
C LEU A 147 -13.23 -8.56 5.14
N CYS A 148 -12.31 -7.67 4.79
CA CYS A 148 -11.05 -7.99 4.13
C CYS A 148 -9.92 -7.26 4.85
N LEU A 149 -8.95 -8.01 5.38
CA LEU A 149 -7.77 -7.43 6.00
C LEU A 149 -6.56 -7.66 5.10
N VAL A 150 -5.82 -6.61 4.81
CA VAL A 150 -4.66 -6.66 3.92
C VAL A 150 -3.41 -6.08 4.58
N GLU A 151 -2.25 -6.56 4.14
CA GLU A 151 -0.98 -6.02 4.57
C GLU A 151 -0.65 -4.75 3.75
N ALA A 152 -0.04 -3.78 4.42
CA ALA A 152 0.45 -2.54 3.83
C ALA A 152 1.92 -2.30 4.23
N GLU A 153 2.62 -1.50 3.42
CA GLU A 153 4.03 -1.17 3.66
C GLU A 153 4.18 0.01 4.63
N HIS A 154 3.31 1.01 4.50
CA HIS A 154 3.33 2.24 5.29
C HIS A 154 2.10 2.33 6.18
N THR A 155 2.31 2.81 7.41
CA THR A 155 1.20 3.20 8.29
C THR A 155 0.53 4.46 7.75
N HIS A 156 -0.73 4.68 8.17
CA HIS A 156 -1.48 5.86 7.75
C HIS A 156 -0.81 7.15 8.26
N ALA A 157 -0.26 7.09 9.48
CA ALA A 157 0.45 8.21 10.09
C ALA A 157 1.71 8.60 9.29
N GLU A 158 2.46 7.61 8.78
CA GLU A 158 3.62 7.88 7.91
C GLU A 158 3.19 8.55 6.60
N LEU A 159 2.09 8.08 5.98
CA LEU A 159 1.58 8.68 4.75
C LEU A 159 1.00 10.09 4.98
N ASP A 160 0.42 10.36 6.14
CA ASP A 160 0.01 11.72 6.54
C ASP A 160 1.22 12.66 6.65
N GLU A 161 2.32 12.21 7.24
CA GLU A 161 3.57 12.99 7.31
C GLU A 161 4.14 13.25 5.91
N VAL A 162 4.10 12.25 5.01
CA VAL A 162 4.52 12.41 3.61
C VAL A 162 3.62 13.41 2.89
N ARG A 163 2.29 13.31 3.04
CA ARG A 163 1.33 14.24 2.43
C ARG A 163 1.63 15.68 2.82
N ASP A 164 1.80 15.93 4.12
CA ASP A 164 2.03 17.27 4.64
C ASP A 164 3.39 17.81 4.16
N ALA A 165 4.44 16.98 4.20
CA ALA A 165 5.76 17.35 3.69
C ALA A 165 5.77 17.58 2.17
N LEU A 166 5.00 16.82 1.39
CA LEU A 166 4.88 17.00 -0.05
C LEU A 166 4.28 18.36 -0.40
N ALA A 167 3.23 18.77 0.31
CA ALA A 167 2.62 20.09 0.15
C ALA A 167 3.59 21.24 0.50
N ASP A 168 4.41 21.06 1.54
CA ASP A 168 5.34 22.08 2.02
C ASP A 168 6.62 22.19 1.15
N ASP A 169 7.20 21.06 0.77
CA ASP A 169 8.51 21.00 0.08
C ASP A 169 8.39 21.32 -1.43
N PHE A 170 7.21 21.11 -2.04
CA PHE A 170 7.01 21.19 -3.49
C PHE A 170 5.88 22.15 -3.89
N PRO A 171 6.14 23.47 -3.92
CA PRO A 171 5.15 24.44 -4.35
C PRO A 171 4.78 24.20 -5.83
N GLY A 172 3.50 23.90 -6.09
CA GLY A 172 2.98 23.52 -7.40
C GLY A 172 2.35 22.12 -7.45
N ILE A 173 2.51 21.34 -6.38
CA ILE A 173 1.69 20.16 -6.13
C ILE A 173 0.43 20.60 -5.38
N ASP A 174 -0.73 20.21 -5.89
CA ASP A 174 -2.02 20.55 -5.32
C ASP A 174 -2.70 19.33 -4.70
N ASN A 175 -3.39 19.59 -3.58
CA ASN A 175 -4.27 18.65 -2.90
C ASN A 175 -3.68 17.23 -2.75
N PRO A 176 -2.48 17.05 -2.16
CA PRO A 176 -1.99 15.71 -1.89
C PRO A 176 -2.96 15.00 -0.94
N VAL A 177 -3.26 13.75 -1.24
CA VAL A 177 -4.19 12.90 -0.47
C VAL A 177 -3.57 11.55 -0.23
N VAL A 178 -3.91 10.94 0.91
CA VAL A 178 -3.55 9.54 1.17
C VAL A 178 -4.51 8.64 0.41
N ASP A 179 -3.98 7.88 -0.55
CA ASP A 179 -4.70 6.81 -1.25
C ASP A 179 -4.55 5.53 -0.42
N GLN A 180 -5.59 5.23 0.36
CA GLN A 180 -5.58 4.13 1.31
C GLN A 180 -5.55 2.74 0.63
N PRO A 181 -6.35 2.46 -0.43
CA PRO A 181 -6.26 1.21 -1.17
C PRO A 181 -4.87 0.90 -1.73
N ASP A 182 -4.18 1.90 -2.27
CA ASP A 182 -2.85 1.72 -2.86
C ASP A 182 -1.69 1.97 -1.89
N ASN A 183 -1.97 2.41 -0.66
CA ASN A 183 -0.99 2.70 0.40
C ASN A 183 0.10 3.71 -0.02
N VAL A 184 -0.31 4.76 -0.75
CA VAL A 184 0.58 5.83 -1.25
C VAL A 184 -0.03 7.22 -1.01
N VAL A 185 0.76 8.28 -1.19
CA VAL A 185 0.23 9.64 -1.32
C VAL A 185 0.03 9.95 -2.79
N SER A 186 -1.21 10.21 -3.21
CA SER A 186 -1.51 10.70 -4.55
C SER A 186 -1.56 12.22 -4.57
N ALA A 187 -1.03 12.84 -5.61
CA ALA A 187 -1.08 14.29 -5.77
C ALA A 187 -1.12 14.71 -7.24
N VAL A 188 -1.73 15.87 -7.48
CA VAL A 188 -1.90 16.41 -8.83
C VAL A 188 -0.98 17.60 -9.06
N THR A 189 -0.41 17.69 -10.25
CA THR A 189 0.39 18.84 -10.70
C THR A 189 0.07 19.17 -12.16
N ALA A 190 0.28 20.41 -12.57
CA ALA A 190 0.05 20.84 -13.95
C ALA A 190 1.02 20.18 -14.95
N GLU A 191 2.23 19.85 -14.51
CA GLU A 191 3.26 19.21 -15.33
C GLU A 191 4.13 18.30 -14.45
N ILE A 192 4.39 17.06 -14.91
CA ILE A 192 5.33 16.15 -14.26
C ILE A 192 6.62 16.09 -15.07
N THR A 193 7.64 16.85 -14.66
CA THR A 193 8.96 16.77 -15.27
C THR A 193 9.79 15.61 -14.69
N PRO A 194 10.80 15.09 -15.42
CA PRO A 194 11.74 14.11 -14.87
C PRO A 194 12.46 14.60 -13.61
N GLU A 195 12.77 15.90 -13.53
CA GLU A 195 13.41 16.52 -12.37
C GLU A 195 12.49 16.54 -11.15
N LEU A 196 11.20 16.86 -11.33
CA LEU A 196 10.22 16.81 -10.25
C LEU A 196 10.07 15.39 -9.71
N ARG A 197 9.89 14.41 -10.61
CA ARG A 197 9.78 13.00 -10.24
C ARG A 197 11.00 12.53 -9.45
N ALA A 198 12.20 12.80 -9.95
CA ALA A 198 13.43 12.43 -9.28
C ALA A 198 13.58 13.10 -7.91
N ALA A 199 13.20 14.37 -7.77
CA ALA A 199 13.26 15.08 -6.51
C ALA A 199 12.28 14.53 -5.46
N VAL A 200 11.06 14.15 -5.89
CA VAL A 200 10.06 13.51 -5.02
C VAL A 200 10.53 12.12 -4.59
N GLU A 201 11.02 11.30 -5.51
CA GLU A 201 11.55 9.95 -5.21
C GLU A 201 12.79 10.02 -4.32
N GLU A 202 13.72 10.96 -4.54
CA GLU A 202 14.86 11.18 -3.66
C GLU A 202 14.42 11.56 -2.23
N ARG A 203 13.34 12.34 -2.12
CA ARG A 203 12.87 12.88 -0.85
C ARG A 203 12.05 11.89 -0.02
N PHE A 204 11.19 11.09 -0.67
CA PHE A 204 10.21 10.25 0.00
C PHE A 204 10.42 8.75 -0.21
N GLY A 205 11.25 8.36 -1.19
CA GLY A 205 11.41 6.99 -1.63
C GLY A 205 10.62 6.70 -2.91
N GLU A 206 11.07 5.68 -3.63
CA GLU A 206 10.40 5.19 -4.83
C GLU A 206 9.01 4.64 -4.48
N GLY A 207 7.99 5.00 -5.26
CA GLY A 207 6.64 4.45 -5.12
C GLY A 207 5.78 5.04 -4.00
N VAL A 208 6.34 5.79 -3.05
CA VAL A 208 5.59 6.36 -1.91
C VAL A 208 4.63 7.48 -2.34
N VAL A 209 5.00 8.23 -3.38
CA VAL A 209 4.19 9.31 -3.94
C VAL A 209 3.83 9.00 -5.40
N ARG A 210 2.53 9.08 -5.72
CA ARG A 210 2.00 9.01 -7.07
C ARG A 210 1.66 10.41 -7.55
N LEU A 211 2.33 10.86 -8.60
CA LEU A 211 2.03 12.13 -9.26
C LEU A 211 1.15 11.88 -10.48
N GLU A 212 0.10 12.67 -10.61
CA GLU A 212 -0.80 12.68 -11.76
C GLU A 212 -0.84 14.08 -12.40
N GLU A 213 -0.91 14.13 -13.72
CA GLU A 213 -1.11 15.39 -14.44
C GLU A 213 -2.59 15.76 -14.41
N GLY A 214 -2.89 17.01 -14.05
CA GLY A 214 -4.25 17.51 -14.03
C GLY A 214 -4.32 19.02 -14.20
N GLU A 215 -5.48 19.52 -14.63
CA GLU A 215 -5.70 20.95 -14.71
C GLU A 215 -5.75 21.54 -13.29
N HIS A 216 -4.86 22.48 -13.00
CA HIS A 216 -4.99 23.34 -11.83
C HIS A 216 -6.28 24.14 -12.00
N GLU A 217 -7.38 23.74 -11.36
CA GLU A 217 -8.56 24.61 -11.26
C GLU A 217 -8.21 25.70 -10.25
N PRO A 218 -7.93 26.95 -10.67
CA PRO A 218 -7.53 27.99 -9.74
C PRO A 218 -8.67 28.20 -8.74
N ALA A 219 -8.34 28.23 -7.46
CA ALA A 219 -9.31 28.49 -6.40
C ALA A 219 -10.14 29.73 -6.76
N ARG A 220 -11.45 29.54 -6.95
CA ARG A 220 -12.33 30.67 -7.31
C ARG A 220 -12.26 31.70 -6.19
N PRO A 221 -11.97 32.98 -6.48
CA PRO A 221 -12.02 34.01 -5.46
C PRO A 221 -13.47 34.14 -4.95
N ASN A 222 -13.62 34.09 -3.63
CA ASN A 222 -14.89 34.36 -2.93
C ASN A 222 -15.37 35.80 -3.15
#